data_AF-A0A930EMN3-F1
#
_entry.id   AF-A0A930EMN3-F1
#
_cell.length_a   1.000
_cell.length_b   1.000
_cell.length_c   1.000
_cell.angle_alpha   90.00
_cell.angle_beta   90.00
_cell.angle_gamma   90.00
#
_symmetry.space_group_name_H-M   'P 1'
#
loop_
_entity.id
_entity.type
_entity.pdbx_description
1 polymer ?
#
loop_
_entity_poly.entity_id
_entity_poly.type
_entity_poly.pdbx_seq_one_letter_code
_entity_poly.pdbx_strand_id
1 'polypeptide(L)'
;MSKKNKKQHPIPQAVLDEFKYLSDEYEGEVEFMGRYKGFDAYCYSFHGEAPEIGYPEIVLYNKGDIFSLTGFDGLSVIGDLGY
;
A
#
# COMPACT_ATOMS: atom_id res chain seq x y z
N MET A 1 16.50 -16.59 -8.23
CA MET A 1 15.24 -16.16 -7.60
C MET A 1 14.49 -15.29 -8.60
N SER A 2 13.39 -15.81 -9.15
CA SER A 2 12.63 -15.14 -10.21
C SER A 2 12.06 -13.83 -9.67
N LYS A 3 12.54 -12.70 -10.20
CA LYS A 3 11.87 -11.40 -10.08
C LYS A 3 10.52 -11.55 -10.77
N LYS A 4 9.48 -11.92 -10.01
CA LYS A 4 8.10 -11.93 -10.52
C LYS A 4 7.82 -10.53 -11.03
N ASN A 5 7.39 -10.44 -12.29
CA ASN A 5 6.92 -9.22 -12.92
C ASN A 5 5.95 -8.49 -11.98
N LYS A 6 6.41 -7.43 -11.28
CA LYS A 6 5.57 -6.39 -10.67
C LYS A 6 4.94 -5.52 -11.78
N LYS A 7 4.43 -6.14 -12.86
CA LYS A 7 3.74 -5.43 -13.93
C LYS A 7 2.28 -5.28 -13.54
N GLN A 8 2.01 -4.12 -12.93
CA GLN A 8 0.79 -3.31 -13.02
C GLN A 8 -0.51 -4.05 -12.67
N HIS A 9 -0.73 -4.32 -11.37
CA HIS A 9 -2.10 -4.34 -10.89
C HIS A 9 -2.62 -2.89 -10.99
N PRO A 10 -3.72 -2.61 -11.71
CA PRO A 10 -4.23 -1.26 -11.82
C PRO A 10 -4.58 -0.77 -10.41
N ILE A 11 -4.03 0.38 -10.04
CA ILE A 11 -4.30 1.00 -8.75
C ILE A 11 -5.55 1.88 -8.95
N PRO A 12 -6.65 1.61 -8.21
CA PRO A 12 -7.85 2.42 -8.32
C PRO A 12 -7.57 3.87 -7.93
N GLN A 13 -8.19 4.84 -8.62
CA GLN A 13 -8.02 6.26 -8.30
C GLN A 13 -8.32 6.56 -6.83
N ALA A 14 -9.36 5.94 -6.28
CA ALA A 14 -9.73 6.15 -4.89
C ALA A 14 -8.65 5.65 -3.90
N VAL A 15 -7.81 4.67 -4.27
CA VAL A 15 -6.64 4.28 -3.47
C VAL A 15 -5.53 5.33 -3.58
N LEU A 16 -5.31 5.90 -4.78
CA LEU A 16 -4.36 6.99 -4.96
C LEU A 16 -4.76 8.24 -4.16
N ASP A 17 -6.07 8.50 -4.08
CA ASP A 17 -6.61 9.64 -3.34
C ASP A 17 -6.36 9.52 -1.82
N GLU A 18 -6.42 8.30 -1.25
CA GLU A 18 -6.07 8.06 0.16
C GLU A 18 -4.58 8.35 0.44
N PHE A 19 -3.69 7.98 -0.48
CA PHE A 19 -2.25 8.25 -0.34
C PHE A 19 -1.83 9.64 -0.80
N LYS A 20 -2.78 10.49 -1.23
CA LYS A 20 -2.48 11.79 -1.83
C LYS A 20 -1.61 12.66 -0.92
N TYR A 21 -1.91 12.68 0.37
CA TYR A 21 -1.16 13.48 1.35
C TYR A 21 0.31 13.05 1.46
N LEU A 22 0.60 11.75 1.35
CA LEU A 22 1.97 11.24 1.30
C LEU A 22 2.64 11.60 -0.02
N SER A 23 1.94 11.46 -1.14
CA SER A 23 2.51 11.77 -2.47
C SER A 23 2.73 13.27 -2.72
N ASP A 24 1.97 14.13 -2.04
CA ASP A 24 2.12 15.58 -2.14
C ASP A 24 3.36 16.08 -1.37
N GLU A 25 3.80 15.35 -0.33
CA GLU A 25 4.93 15.73 0.55
C GLU A 25 6.20 14.91 0.30
N TYR A 26 6.06 13.63 -0.09
CA TYR A 26 7.16 12.67 -0.21
C TYR A 26 7.19 12.03 -1.59
N GLU A 27 8.39 11.85 -2.12
CA GLU A 27 8.59 11.07 -3.34
C GLU A 27 8.41 9.57 -3.06
N GLY A 28 7.57 8.90 -3.86
CA GLY A 28 7.27 7.49 -3.71
C GLY A 28 6.25 7.00 -4.72
N GLU A 29 5.85 5.75 -4.57
CA GLU A 29 4.84 5.12 -5.40
C GLU A 29 3.89 4.25 -4.58
N VAL A 30 2.62 4.18 -5.00
CA VAL A 30 1.68 3.21 -4.44
C VAL A 30 1.95 1.84 -5.05
N GLU A 31 2.13 0.83 -4.22
CA GLU A 31 2.41 -0.53 -4.64
C GLU A 31 1.26 -1.47 -4.26
N PHE A 32 0.89 -2.36 -5.18
CA PHE A 32 0.01 -3.48 -4.86
C PHE A 32 0.79 -4.56 -4.13
N MET A 33 0.36 -4.87 -2.91
CA MET A 33 1.02 -5.86 -2.05
C MET A 33 0.49 -7.28 -2.30
N GLY A 34 -0.79 -7.41 -2.64
CA GLY A 34 -1.45 -8.71 -2.75
C GLY A 34 -2.90 -8.64 -2.32
N ARG A 35 -3.53 -9.82 -2.21
CA ARG A 35 -4.93 -9.92 -1.79
C ARG A 35 -5.01 -10.36 -0.33
N TYR A 36 -5.66 -9.55 0.50
CA TYR A 36 -5.85 -9.78 1.93
C TYR A 36 -7.33 -9.91 2.28
N LYS A 37 -7.75 -11.07 2.80
CA LYS A 37 -9.15 -11.34 3.23
C LYS A 37 -10.22 -10.91 2.22
N GLY A 38 -9.92 -11.04 0.92
CA GLY A 38 -10.83 -10.69 -0.17
C GLY A 38 -10.64 -9.29 -0.77
N PHE A 39 -9.88 -8.43 -0.10
CA PHE A 39 -9.51 -7.08 -0.53
C PHE A 39 -8.16 -7.06 -1.23
N ASP A 40 -7.97 -6.13 -2.16
CA ASP A 40 -6.67 -5.79 -2.71
C ASP A 40 -5.96 -4.85 -1.74
N ALA A 41 -4.75 -5.20 -1.31
CA ALA A 41 -3.96 -4.43 -0.36
C ALA A 41 -2.90 -3.60 -1.10
N TYR A 42 -2.78 -2.34 -0.72
CA TYR A 42 -1.84 -1.39 -1.28
C TYR A 42 -1.07 -0.70 -0.16
N CYS A 43 0.19 -0.34 -0.41
CA CYS A 43 1.00 0.49 0.48
C CYS A 43 1.67 1.61 -0.29
N TYR A 44 2.02 2.69 0.42
CA TYR A 44 2.93 3.69 -0.12
C TYR A 44 4.39 3.29 0.11
N SER A 45 5.15 3.19 -0.98
CA SER A 45 6.57 2.87 -1.01
C SER A 45 7.35 4.14 -1.25
N PHE A 46 8.16 4.57 -0.28
CA PHE A 46 8.95 5.80 -0.40
C PHE A 46 10.18 5.58 -1.29
N HIS A 47 10.48 6.55 -2.15
CA HIS A 47 11.74 6.56 -2.89
C HIS A 47 12.86 7.07 -1.99
N GLY A 48 13.91 6.26 -1.81
CA GLY A 48 15.07 6.63 -1.00
C GLY A 48 14.99 6.10 0.44
N GLU A 49 15.63 6.80 1.38
CA GLU A 49 15.54 6.42 2.79
C GLU A 49 14.11 6.63 3.28
N ALA A 50 13.55 5.59 3.90
CA ALA A 50 12.20 5.65 4.44
C ALA A 50 12.17 6.76 5.51
N PRO A 51 11.26 7.75 5.38
CA PRO A 51 11.16 8.80 6.37
C PRO A 51 10.75 8.20 7.73
N GLU A 52 11.30 8.72 8.83
CA GLU A 52 10.94 8.30 10.20
C GLU A 52 9.56 8.83 10.64
N ILE A 53 8.56 8.74 9.75
CA ILE A 53 7.24 9.37 9.90
C ILE A 53 6.20 8.45 10.55
N GLY A 54 6.58 7.23 10.95
CA GLY A 54 5.76 6.34 11.77
C GLY A 54 5.50 4.98 11.13
N TYR A 55 4.28 4.46 11.34
CA TYR A 55 3.87 3.15 10.84
C TYR A 55 3.53 3.21 9.35
N PRO A 56 3.75 2.12 8.60
CA PRO A 56 3.29 2.02 7.22
C PRO A 56 1.77 2.14 7.16
N GLU A 57 1.29 2.88 6.17
CA GLU A 57 -0.13 2.96 5.86
C GLU A 57 -0.49 1.96 4.77
N ILE A 58 -1.52 1.16 5.05
CA ILE A 58 -2.05 0.13 4.16
C ILE A 58 -3.47 0.50 3.79
N VAL A 59 -3.78 0.51 2.50
CA VAL A 59 -5.15 0.69 2.01
C VAL A 59 -5.67 -0.63 1.46
N LEU A 60 -6.81 -1.08 1.97
CA LEU A 60 -7.56 -2.22 1.46
C LEU A 60 -8.69 -1.72 0.56
N TYR A 61 -8.78 -2.29 -0.64
CA TYR A 61 -9.80 -1.93 -1.63
C TYR A 61 -10.56 -3.16 -2.11
N ASN A 62 -11.88 -3.04 -2.25
CA ASN A 62 -12.71 -4.04 -2.93
C ASN A 62 -13.91 -3.36 -3.59
N LYS A 63 -13.86 -3.18 -4.92
CA LYS A 63 -14.99 -2.71 -5.74
C LYS A 63 -15.67 -1.43 -5.24
N GLY A 64 -14.92 -0.50 -4.64
CA GLY A 64 -15.43 0.78 -4.13
C GLY A 64 -15.43 0.86 -2.61
N ASP A 65 -15.37 -0.26 -1.90
CA ASP A 65 -15.12 -0.27 -0.45
C ASP A 65 -13.63 0.00 -0.19
N ILE A 66 -13.33 0.95 0.71
CA ILE A 66 -11.98 1.39 1.06
C ILE A 66 -11.82 1.37 2.57
N PHE A 67 -10.71 0.82 3.03
CA PHE A 67 -10.29 0.84 4.43
C PHE A 67 -8.82 1.20 4.52
N SER A 68 -8.49 2.32 5.18
CA SER A 68 -7.12 2.62 5.58
C SER A 68 -6.82 1.94 6.92
N LEU A 69 -5.72 1.21 6.95
CA LEU A 69 -5.17 0.52 8.11
C LEU A 69 -3.82 1.15 8.44
N THR A 70 -3.68 1.57 9.69
CA THR A 70 -2.45 2.16 10.23
C THR A 70 -2.02 1.39 11.48
N GLY A 71 -0.80 1.62 11.95
CA GLY A 71 -0.31 1.00 13.18
C GLY A 71 -0.15 -0.52 13.08
N PHE A 72 -0.51 -1.24 14.15
CA PHE A 72 -0.34 -2.69 14.23
C PHE A 72 -1.20 -3.47 13.22
N ASP A 73 -2.37 -2.95 12.83
CA ASP A 73 -3.21 -3.61 11.84
C ASP A 73 -2.55 -3.59 10.45
N GLY A 74 -1.92 -2.46 10.08
CA GLY A 74 -1.11 -2.38 8.86
C GLY A 74 0.09 -3.33 8.88
N LEU A 75 0.80 -3.41 10.01
CA LEU A 75 1.91 -4.35 10.17
C LEU A 75 1.48 -5.82 10.07
N SER A 76 0.30 -6.16 10.58
CA SER A 76 -0.27 -7.50 10.47
C SER A 76 -0.50 -7.89 9.01
N VAL A 77 -1.02 -6.98 8.18
CA VAL A 77 -1.22 -7.22 6.74
C VAL A 77 0.12 -7.43 6.02
N ILE A 78 1.12 -6.60 6.32
CA ILE A 78 2.48 -6.76 5.76
C ILE A 78 3.05 -8.14 6.12
N GLY A 79 2.94 -8.53 7.39
CA GLY A 79 3.39 -9.83 7.89
C GLY A 79 2.70 -11.01 7.20
N ASP A 80 1.37 -10.95 7.07
CA ASP A 80 0.57 -12.00 6.43
C ASP A 80 0.86 -12.13 4.92
N LEU A 81 1.16 -11.02 4.24
CA LEU A 81 1.46 -11.00 2.80
C LEU A 81 2.93 -11.27 2.47
N GLY A 82 3.81 -11.28 3.47
CA GLY A 82 5.26 -11.44 3.28
C GLY A 82 5.86 -10.31 2.43
N TYR A 83 5.34 -9.09 2.63
CA TYR A 83 5.71 -7.88 1.90
C TYR A 83 6.95 -7.23 2.52
#